data_AF-A0A482REM8-F1
#
_entry.id   AF-A0A482REM8-F1
#
_cell.length_a   1.000
_cell.length_b   1.000
_cell.length_c   1.000
_cell.angle_alpha   90.00
_cell.angle_beta   90.00
_cell.angle_gamma   90.00
#
_symmetry.space_group_name_H-M   'P 1'
#
loop_
_entity.id
_entity.type
_entity.pdbx_description
1 polymer ?
#
loop_
_entity_poly.entity_id
_entity_poly.type
_entity_poly.pdbx_seq_one_letter_code
_entity_poly.pdbx_strand_id
1 'polypeptide(L)'
;MRCGAPFTSKMEGMLNDLDAANSTAAEFESYIMANAGLLPSGMEFSAQVLTTGFWPNSTRVDLHLPAEFMTCQRVFEERYKEKHAHRRLAWQYAQGSATVKGRYGATVYDFALTTLQAVTLLLLSTRKGAS
;
A
#
# COMPACT_ATOMS: atom_id res chain seq x y z
N MET A 1 -16.64 -4.95 -39.04
CA MET A 1 -16.53 -4.90 -37.56
C MET A 1 -15.35 -5.78 -37.16
N ARG A 2 -14.16 -5.20 -37.00
CA ARG A 2 -13.00 -5.90 -36.42
C ARG A 2 -12.50 -5.02 -35.28
N CYS A 3 -12.93 -5.35 -34.07
CA CYS A 3 -12.35 -4.80 -32.86
C CYS A 3 -10.93 -5.37 -32.78
N GLY A 4 -9.95 -4.63 -33.29
CA GLY A 4 -8.56 -5.07 -33.33
C GLY A 4 -7.89 -5.00 -31.96
N ALA A 5 -6.72 -5.63 -31.86
CA ALA A 5 -5.74 -5.59 -30.76
C ALA A 5 -5.69 -4.33 -29.85
N PRO A 6 -5.93 -3.08 -30.32
CA PRO A 6 -6.04 -1.92 -29.42
C PRO A 6 -7.11 -2.03 -28.32
N PHE A 7 -8.19 -2.80 -28.49
CA PHE A 7 -9.28 -2.85 -27.50
C PHE A 7 -8.93 -3.62 -26.22
N THR A 8 -8.18 -4.73 -26.33
CA THR A 8 -7.82 -5.58 -25.18
C THR A 8 -6.48 -5.24 -24.55
N SER A 9 -5.63 -4.46 -25.24
CA SER A 9 -4.26 -4.13 -24.80
C SER A 9 -4.15 -3.64 -23.34
N LYS A 10 -5.09 -2.81 -22.87
CA LYS A 10 -5.11 -2.35 -21.47
C LYS A 10 -5.43 -3.48 -20.49
N MET A 11 -6.39 -4.33 -20.82
CA MET A 11 -6.80 -5.45 -19.97
C MET A 11 -5.68 -6.49 -19.87
N GLU A 12 -5.01 -6.79 -20.98
CA GLU A 12 -3.81 -7.64 -20.99
C GLU A 12 -2.70 -7.04 -20.13
N GLY A 13 -2.48 -5.73 -20.22
CA GLY A 13 -1.57 -5.00 -19.34
C GLY A 13 -1.95 -5.10 -17.85
N MET A 14 -3.23 -5.00 -17.52
CA MET A 14 -3.72 -5.17 -16.15
C MET A 14 -3.46 -6.59 -15.62
N LEU A 15 -3.69 -7.62 -16.42
CA LEU A 15 -3.44 -9.02 -16.00
C LEU A 15 -1.94 -9.25 -15.75
N ASN A 16 -1.08 -8.76 -16.65
CA ASN A 16 0.36 -8.84 -16.46
C ASN A 16 0.84 -8.08 -15.21
N ASP A 17 0.24 -6.91 -14.92
CA ASP A 17 0.52 -6.16 -13.71
C ASP A 17 0.11 -6.93 -12.45
N LEU A 18 -1.02 -7.65 -12.45
CA LEU A 18 -1.45 -8.45 -11.29
C LEU A 18 -0.48 -9.59 -10.99
N ASP A 19 -0.01 -10.30 -12.02
CA ASP A 19 0.98 -11.36 -11.86
C ASP A 19 2.31 -10.81 -11.33
N ALA A 20 2.78 -9.69 -11.90
CA ALA A 20 3.99 -9.01 -11.45
C ALA A 20 3.85 -8.45 -10.02
N ALA A 21 2.68 -7.95 -9.65
CA ALA A 21 2.40 -7.42 -8.32
C ALA A 21 2.44 -8.53 -7.26
N ASN A 22 1.89 -9.71 -7.55
CA ASN A 22 1.96 -10.87 -6.66
C ASN A 22 3.40 -11.33 -6.43
N SER A 23 4.20 -11.41 -7.50
CA SER A 23 5.62 -11.75 -7.39
C SER A 23 6.39 -10.70 -6.57
N THR A 24 6.16 -9.42 -6.83
CA THR A 24 6.80 -8.32 -6.09
C THR A 24 6.42 -8.34 -4.60
N ALA A 25 5.15 -8.60 -4.29
CA ALA A 25 4.67 -8.68 -2.92
C ALA A 25 5.31 -9.85 -2.16
N ALA A 26 5.35 -11.05 -2.76
CA ALA A 26 5.97 -12.23 -2.14
C ALA A 26 7.49 -12.06 -1.92
N GLU A 27 8.18 -11.43 -2.88
CA GLU A 27 9.59 -11.09 -2.72
C GLU A 27 9.83 -10.08 -1.60
N PHE A 28 8.96 -9.08 -1.47
CA PHE A 28 9.04 -8.08 -0.41
C PHE A 28 8.76 -8.70 0.95
N GLU A 29 7.73 -9.54 1.07
CA GLU A 29 7.43 -10.28 2.29
C GLU A 29 8.62 -11.12 2.74
N SER A 30 9.22 -11.89 1.83
CA SER A 30 10.42 -12.69 2.10
C SER A 30 11.60 -11.81 2.55
N TYR A 31 11.78 -10.64 1.95
CA TYR A 31 12.81 -9.68 2.34
C TYR A 31 12.60 -9.14 3.76
N ILE A 32 11.35 -8.82 4.15
CA ILE A 32 11.04 -8.35 5.51
C ILE A 32 11.23 -9.46 6.55
N MET A 33 10.83 -10.70 6.22
CA MET A 33 11.06 -11.84 7.11
C MET A 33 12.56 -12.09 7.36
N ALA A 34 13.40 -11.93 6.34
CA ALA A 34 14.84 -12.08 6.46
C ALA A 34 15.51 -10.90 7.19
N ASN A 35 14.88 -9.72 7.22
CA ASN A 35 15.40 -8.50 7.81
C ASN A 35 14.44 -7.97 8.88
N ALA A 36 14.34 -8.73 9.98
CA ALA A 36 13.47 -8.37 11.10
C ALA A 36 13.81 -6.97 11.65
N GLY A 37 12.78 -6.17 11.93
CA GLY A 37 12.92 -4.83 12.50
C GLY A 37 12.99 -3.68 11.47
N LEU A 38 12.91 -3.95 10.16
CA LEU A 38 12.78 -2.90 9.15
C LEU A 38 11.42 -2.18 9.20
N LEU A 39 10.36 -2.92 9.51
CA LEU A 39 9.02 -2.35 9.71
C LEU A 39 8.79 -2.01 11.19
N PRO A 40 7.88 -1.05 11.48
CA PRO A 40 7.43 -0.78 12.83
C PRO A 40 6.96 -2.05 13.55
N SER A 41 7.23 -2.16 14.85
CA SER A 41 6.92 -3.36 15.62
C SER A 41 5.43 -3.69 15.56
N GLY A 42 5.11 -4.95 15.23
CA GLY A 42 3.74 -5.45 15.12
C GLY A 42 2.99 -4.97 13.87
N MET A 43 3.67 -4.30 12.93
CA MET A 43 3.07 -3.87 11.66
C MET A 43 3.31 -4.91 10.57
N GLU A 44 2.23 -5.28 9.89
CA GLU A 44 2.25 -6.05 8.65
C GLU A 44 2.00 -5.11 7.48
N PHE A 45 2.74 -5.28 6.39
CA PHE A 45 2.64 -4.41 5.22
C PHE A 45 2.82 -5.20 3.92
N SER A 46 1.96 -4.90 2.95
CA SER A 46 2.06 -5.38 1.58
C SER A 46 1.68 -4.27 0.62
N ALA A 47 2.24 -4.29 -0.60
CA ALA A 47 1.97 -3.31 -1.63
C ALA A 47 1.93 -3.98 -3.02
N GLN A 48 1.03 -3.48 -3.87
CA GLN A 48 0.91 -3.87 -5.26
C GLN A 48 1.38 -2.73 -6.16
N VAL A 49 2.21 -3.06 -7.15
CA VAL A 49 2.73 -2.08 -8.11
C VAL A 49 2.03 -2.27 -9.44
N LEU A 50 1.35 -1.22 -9.90
CA LEU A 50 0.55 -1.21 -11.11
C LEU A 50 1.08 -0.17 -12.11
N THR A 51 1.04 -0.49 -13.40
CA THR A 51 1.54 0.36 -14.46
C THR A 51 0.53 1.45 -14.82
N THR A 52 0.96 2.71 -14.72
CA THR A 52 0.13 3.85 -15.13
C THR A 52 -0.20 3.75 -16.62
N GLY A 53 -1.48 3.85 -16.98
CA GLY A 53 -1.96 3.80 -18.38
C GLY A 53 -2.70 2.51 -18.74
N PHE A 54 -2.49 1.41 -17.99
CA PHE A 54 -3.32 0.20 -18.12
C PHE A 54 -4.56 0.26 -17.23
N TRP A 55 -4.42 0.84 -16.04
CA TRP A 55 -5.49 0.94 -15.05
C TRP A 55 -6.28 2.25 -15.17
N PRO A 56 -7.58 2.25 -14.79
CA PRO A 56 -8.37 3.47 -14.70
C PRO A 56 -7.71 4.50 -13.77
N ASN A 57 -7.76 5.77 -14.18
CA ASN A 57 -7.20 6.86 -13.37
C ASN A 57 -7.94 6.93 -12.03
N SER A 58 -7.18 6.87 -10.95
CA SER A 58 -7.69 7.09 -9.60
C SER A 58 -7.32 8.47 -9.10
N THR A 59 -8.24 9.08 -8.35
CA THR A 59 -8.00 10.38 -7.74
C THR A 59 -6.86 10.26 -6.74
N ARG A 60 -5.81 11.05 -6.96
CA ARG A 60 -4.72 11.18 -5.99
C ARG A 60 -5.19 12.03 -4.83
N VAL A 61 -4.86 11.59 -3.62
CA VAL A 61 -5.17 12.30 -2.38
C VAL A 61 -3.84 12.58 -1.68
N ASP A 62 -3.57 13.85 -1.41
CA ASP A 62 -2.43 14.24 -0.59
C ASP A 62 -2.79 14.07 0.88
N LEU A 63 -1.96 13.33 1.61
CA LEU A 63 -2.20 12.97 3.01
C LEU A 63 -0.95 13.22 3.85
N HIS A 64 -1.18 13.69 5.07
CA HIS A 64 -0.17 13.63 6.13
C HIS A 64 -0.21 12.23 6.73
N LEU A 65 0.71 11.37 6.29
CA LEU A 65 0.80 10.01 6.78
C LEU A 65 1.41 9.95 8.19
N PRO A 66 0.93 9.05 9.07
CA PRO A 66 1.62 8.70 10.30
C PRO A 66 3.02 8.15 10.03
N ALA A 67 3.93 8.28 11.00
CA ALA A 67 5.34 7.88 10.86
C ALA A 67 5.52 6.39 10.52
N GLU A 68 4.62 5.56 11.02
CA GLU A 68 4.59 4.12 10.77
C GLU A 68 4.34 3.83 9.29
N PHE A 69 3.36 4.49 8.68
CA PHE A 69 3.04 4.36 7.25
C PHE A 69 4.19 4.86 6.39
N MET A 70 4.78 6.00 6.73
CA MET A 70 5.95 6.54 6.02
C MET A 70 7.15 5.58 6.06
N THR A 71 7.35 4.89 7.18
CA THR A 71 8.43 3.89 7.32
C THR A 71 8.20 2.71 6.39
N CYS A 72 6.99 2.16 6.35
CA CYS A 72 6.64 1.08 5.42
C CYS A 72 6.85 1.48 3.96
N GLN A 73 6.39 2.67 3.57
CA GLN A 73 6.59 3.18 2.21
C GLN A 73 8.05 3.29 1.84
N ARG A 74 8.86 3.91 2.71
CA ARG A 74 10.29 4.10 2.48
C ARG A 74 11.01 2.76 2.29
N VAL A 75 10.78 1.79 3.17
CA VAL A 75 11.39 0.45 3.08
C VAL A 75 11.00 -0.25 1.78
N PHE A 76 9.73 -0.15 1.38
CA PHE A 76 9.27 -0.70 0.11
C PHE A 76 9.90 0.00 -1.10
N GLU A 77 9.95 1.34 -1.10
CA GLU A 77 10.54 2.13 -2.18
C GLU A 77 12.03 1.86 -2.36
N GLU A 78 12.79 1.80 -1.26
CA GLU A 78 14.22 1.45 -1.27
C GLU A 78 14.42 0.09 -1.91
N ARG A 79 13.66 -0.92 -1.48
CA ARG A 79 13.74 -2.28 -2.02
C ARG A 79 13.31 -2.35 -3.49
N TYR A 80 12.25 -1.66 -3.87
CA TYR A 80 11.77 -1.65 -5.26
C TYR A 80 12.78 -0.97 -6.20
N LYS A 81 13.41 0.12 -5.74
CA LYS A 81 14.38 0.89 -6.52
C LYS A 81 15.63 0.09 -6.87
N GLU A 82 16.06 -0.85 -6.02
CA GLU A 82 17.21 -1.73 -6.30
C GLU A 82 17.03 -2.54 -7.60
N LYS A 83 15.80 -2.98 -7.89
CA LYS A 83 15.47 -3.73 -9.13
C LYS A 83 14.96 -2.83 -10.26
N HIS A 84 14.44 -1.65 -9.93
CA HIS A 84 13.71 -0.79 -10.88
C HIS A 84 14.19 0.66 -10.81
N ALA A 85 15.49 0.89 -11.00
CA ALA A 85 16.13 2.20 -10.84
C ALA A 85 15.52 3.36 -11.67
N HIS A 86 14.87 3.05 -12.80
CA HIS A 86 14.28 4.04 -13.71
C HIS A 86 12.76 4.20 -13.56
N ARG A 87 12.14 3.53 -12.58
CA ARG A 87 10.70 3.64 -12.31
C ARG A 87 10.46 4.55 -11.11
N ARG A 88 9.35 5.31 -11.17
CA ARG A 88 8.88 6.15 -10.06
C ARG A 88 7.56 5.62 -9.55
N LEU A 89 7.49 5.36 -8.24
CA LEU A 89 6.25 4.96 -7.57
C LEU A 89 5.38 6.18 -7.25
N ALA A 90 4.07 5.98 -7.29
CA ALA A 90 3.08 6.98 -6.90
C ALA A 90 1.96 6.30 -6.12
N TRP A 91 1.92 6.50 -4.81
CA TRP A 91 0.96 5.84 -3.92
C TRP A 91 -0.48 6.26 -4.17
N GLN A 92 -1.39 5.28 -4.15
CA GLN A 92 -2.83 5.47 -4.35
C GLN A 92 -3.60 5.14 -3.06
N TYR A 93 -3.58 6.05 -2.08
CA TYR A 93 -4.18 5.80 -0.77
C TYR A 93 -5.68 5.52 -0.78
N ALA A 94 -6.41 6.08 -1.74
CA ALA A 94 -7.85 5.87 -1.87
C ALA A 94 -8.20 4.41 -2.24
N GLN A 95 -7.25 3.64 -2.76
CA GLN A 95 -7.42 2.23 -3.15
C GLN A 95 -6.86 1.25 -2.10
N GLY A 96 -6.22 1.77 -1.04
CA GLY A 96 -5.64 0.95 0.01
C GLY A 96 -6.63 0.62 1.13
N SER A 97 -6.30 -0.43 1.86
CA SER A 97 -6.98 -0.85 3.09
C SER A 97 -5.99 -0.99 4.24
N ALA A 98 -6.50 -1.01 5.47
CA ALA A 98 -5.72 -1.29 6.66
C ALA A 98 -6.62 -1.91 7.74
N THR A 99 -6.05 -2.81 8.52
CA THR A 99 -6.67 -3.31 9.75
C THR A 99 -6.02 -2.63 10.94
N VAL A 100 -6.82 -1.91 11.73
CA VAL A 100 -6.33 -1.19 12.91
C VAL A 100 -6.89 -1.83 14.18
N LYS A 101 -6.01 -2.16 15.13
CA LYS A 101 -6.41 -2.60 16.47
C LYS A 101 -6.75 -1.40 17.33
N GLY A 102 -7.94 -1.38 17.90
CA GLY A 102 -8.38 -0.36 18.86
C GLY A 102 -8.93 -0.99 20.13
N ARG A 103 -8.73 -0.33 21.27
CA ARG A 103 -9.27 -0.74 22.56
C ARG A 103 -10.41 0.20 22.97
N TYR A 104 -11.53 -0.37 23.38
CA TYR A 104 -12.64 0.35 23.99
C TYR A 104 -13.04 -0.33 25.30
N GLY A 105 -12.79 0.36 26.43
CA GLY A 105 -12.89 -0.25 27.75
C GLY A 105 -11.90 -1.43 27.89
N ALA A 106 -12.41 -2.58 28.32
CA ALA A 106 -11.62 -3.81 28.46
C ALA A 106 -11.49 -4.62 27.16
N THR A 107 -12.22 -4.26 26.10
CA THR A 107 -12.31 -5.05 24.86
C THR A 107 -11.43 -4.47 23.76
N VAL A 108 -10.78 -5.35 23.01
CA VAL A 108 -9.98 -5.02 21.82
C VAL A 108 -10.74 -5.43 20.57
N TYR A 109 -10.75 -4.56 19.57
CA TYR A 109 -11.44 -4.75 18.28
C TYR A 109 -10.47 -4.56 17.12
N ASP A 110 -10.67 -5.34 16.06
CA ASP A 110 -10.01 -5.17 14.76
C ASP A 110 -10.93 -4.39 13.82
N PHE A 111 -10.49 -3.19 13.40
CA PHE A 111 -11.23 -2.34 12.47
C PHE A 111 -10.67 -2.54 11.06
N ALA A 112 -11.46 -3.14 10.17
CA ALA A 112 -11.16 -3.17 8.74
C ALA A 112 -11.58 -1.84 8.11
N LEU A 113 -10.60 -1.06 7.64
CA LEU A 113 -10.79 0.32 7.20
C LEU A 113 -10.16 0.55 5.83
N THR A 114 -10.58 1.61 5.15
CA THR A 114 -9.77 2.18 4.07
C THR A 114 -8.51 2.83 4.65
N THR A 115 -7.45 2.97 3.85
CA THR A 115 -6.24 3.67 4.31
C THR A 115 -6.55 5.10 4.78
N LEU A 116 -7.47 5.80 4.10
CA LEU A 116 -7.90 7.15 4.49
C LEU A 116 -8.53 7.18 5.89
N GLN A 117 -9.42 6.22 6.18
CA GLN A 117 -10.07 6.08 7.48
C GLN A 117 -9.05 5.73 8.57
N ALA A 118 -8.14 4.80 8.29
CA ALA A 118 -7.09 4.39 9.22
C ALA A 118 -6.16 5.56 9.59
N VAL A 119 -5.67 6.30 8.59
CA VAL A 119 -4.84 7.50 8.80
C VAL A 119 -5.57 8.53 9.67
N THR A 120 -6.84 8.80 9.36
CA THR A 120 -7.66 9.74 10.12
C THR A 120 -7.80 9.30 11.58
N LEU A 121 -8.10 8.02 11.82
CA LEU A 121 -8.26 7.46 13.15
C LEU A 121 -6.96 7.56 13.97
N LEU A 122 -5.81 7.24 13.37
CA LEU A 122 -4.50 7.32 14.01
C LEU A 122 -4.09 8.77 14.33
N LEU A 123 -4.41 9.73 13.46
CA LEU A 123 -4.17 11.15 13.74
C LEU A 123 -5.05 11.70 14.87
N LEU A 124 -6.24 11.14 15.07
CA LEU A 124 -7.11 11.52 16.19
C LEU A 124 -6.71 10.86 17.50
N SER A 125 -6.18 9.63 17.47
CA SER A 125 -5.75 8.91 18.67
C SER A 125 -4.52 9.55 19.31
N THR A 126 -3.57 10.04 18.51
CA THR A 126 -2.37 10.75 19.02
C THR A 126 -2.71 12.05 19.76
N ARG A 127 -3.81 12.72 19.41
CA ARG A 127 -4.25 13.95 20.07
C ARG A 127 -4.89 13.72 21.44
N LYS A 128 -5.40 12.52 21.73
CA LYS A 128 -6.02 12.19 23.03
C LYS A 128 -5.03 11.77 24.11
N GLY A 129 -3.73 11.68 23.80
CA GLY A 129 -2.66 11.40 24.79
C GLY A 129 -2.21 12.61 25.63
N ALA A 130 -2.94 13.72 25.62
CA ALA A 130 -2.56 14.99 26.27
C ALA A 130 -3.56 15.46 27.35
N SER A 131 -4.27 14.54 28.02
CA SER A 131 -5.12 14.85 29.18
C SER A 131 -4.81 13.94 30.36
#